data_AF-A0A0F6AH49-F1
#
_entry.id   AF-A0A0F6AH49-F1
#
_cell.length_a   1.000
_cell.length_b   1.000
_cell.length_c   1.000
_cell.angle_alpha   90.00
_cell.angle_beta   90.00
_cell.angle_gamma   90.00
#
_symmetry.space_group_name_H-M   'P 1'
#
loop_
_entity.id
_entity.type
_entity.pdbx_description
1 polymer ?
#
loop_
_entity_poly.entity_id
_entity_poly.type
_entity_poly.pdbx_seq_one_letter_code
_entity_poly.pdbx_strand_id
1 'polypeptide(L)'
;MKDMLNVQDYLFSNFDVGDWEGDEEQVAETLNELIHFAWEKLPEDLGSEQIDQIINGIWEHLRGDMALIDTELDELLDWVTHYINSSLDEDI
;
A
#
# COMPACT_ATOMS: atom_id res chain seq x y z
N MET A 1 4.62 -7.76 16.19
CA MET A 1 3.84 -6.53 16.41
C MET A 1 4.43 -5.42 15.55
N LYS A 2 3.61 -4.48 15.10
CA LYS A 2 4.00 -3.35 14.24
C LYS A 2 5.22 -2.59 14.73
N ASP A 3 5.39 -2.48 16.05
CA ASP A 3 6.53 -1.83 16.73
C ASP A 3 7.91 -2.37 16.28
N MET A 4 7.98 -3.62 15.83
CA MET A 4 9.21 -4.26 15.37
C MET A 4 9.50 -4.02 13.88
N LEU A 5 8.57 -3.41 13.15
CA LEU A 5 8.64 -3.15 11.71
C LEU A 5 8.79 -1.64 11.46
N ASN A 6 9.33 -1.29 10.29
CA ASN A 6 9.45 0.09 9.87
C ASN A 6 8.71 0.30 8.55
N VAL A 7 7.86 1.32 8.47
CA VAL A 7 7.17 1.69 7.22
C VAL A 7 8.15 1.88 6.04
N GLN A 8 9.37 2.35 6.32
CA GLN A 8 10.43 2.55 5.32
C GLN A 8 10.86 1.24 4.63
N ASP A 9 10.65 0.09 5.27
CA ASP A 9 10.96 -1.23 4.70
C ASP A 9 10.01 -1.60 3.56
N TYR A 10 8.83 -0.97 3.53
CA TYR A 10 7.78 -1.21 2.55
C TYR A 10 7.73 -0.17 1.43
N LEU A 11 8.50 0.92 1.53
CA LEU A 11 8.45 1.97 0.53
C LEU A 11 9.16 1.55 -0.75
N PHE A 12 8.60 1.96 -1.89
CA PHE A 12 9.13 1.67 -3.20
C PHE A 12 9.88 2.87 -3.78
N SER A 13 10.98 2.59 -4.47
CA SER A 13 11.64 3.57 -5.33
C SER A 13 11.11 3.45 -6.76
N ASN A 14 11.34 4.47 -7.58
CA ASN A 14 11.04 4.43 -9.03
C ASN A 14 11.66 3.21 -9.75
N PHE A 15 12.76 2.66 -9.25
CA PHE A 15 13.36 1.43 -9.77
C PHE A 15 12.65 0.13 -9.34
N ASP A 16 11.90 0.16 -8.23
CA ASP A 16 11.20 -1.01 -7.71
C ASP A 16 9.79 -1.17 -8.30
N VAL A 17 9.15 -0.08 -8.73
CA VAL A 17 7.78 -0.13 -9.27
C VAL A 17 7.70 -0.79 -10.64
N GLY A 18 8.81 -0.95 -11.35
CA GLY A 18 8.85 -1.57 -12.68
C GLY A 18 8.79 -0.54 -13.80
N ASP A 19 8.36 -0.97 -14.98
CA ASP A 19 8.28 -0.14 -16.19
C ASP A 19 6.87 0.46 -16.30
N TRP A 20 6.77 1.78 -16.17
CA TRP A 20 5.51 2.55 -16.20
C TRP A 20 5.54 3.60 -17.30
N GLU A 21 6.19 3.29 -18.42
CA GLU A 21 6.30 4.17 -19.60
C GLU A 21 6.85 5.59 -19.30
N GLY A 22 7.63 5.77 -18.22
CA GLY A 22 8.17 7.07 -17.80
C GLY A 22 7.46 7.72 -16.61
N ASP A 23 6.37 7.13 -16.10
CA ASP A 23 5.62 7.59 -14.93
C ASP A 23 6.06 6.88 -13.63
N GLU A 24 7.21 6.21 -13.61
CA GLU A 24 7.68 5.42 -12.46
C GLU A 24 7.85 6.27 -11.19
N GLU A 25 8.28 7.53 -11.35
CA GLU A 25 8.42 8.46 -10.23
C GLU A 25 7.06 8.75 -9.59
N GLN A 26 6.06 9.12 -10.40
CA GLN A 26 4.71 9.38 -9.94
C GLN A 26 4.08 8.14 -9.29
N VAL A 27 4.25 6.97 -9.92
CA VAL A 27 3.72 5.72 -9.39
C VAL A 27 4.36 5.39 -8.03
N ALA A 28 5.68 5.53 -7.89
CA ALA A 28 6.37 5.31 -6.63
C ALA A 28 5.92 6.31 -5.55
N GLU A 29 5.76 7.59 -5.89
CA GLU A 29 5.24 8.61 -4.96
C GLU A 29 3.83 8.26 -4.48
N THR A 30 2.90 8.00 -5.40
CA THR A 30 1.52 7.60 -5.09
C THR A 30 1.49 6.35 -4.21
N LEU A 31 2.24 5.31 -4.55
CA LEU A 31 2.30 4.09 -3.76
C LEU A 31 2.84 4.33 -2.35
N ASN A 32 3.89 5.14 -2.23
CA ASN A 32 4.46 5.47 -0.93
C ASN A 32 3.45 6.23 -0.07
N GLU A 33 2.67 7.14 -0.64
CA GLU A 33 1.57 7.82 0.06
C GLU A 33 0.50 6.83 0.52
N LEU A 34 0.09 5.90 -0.35
CA LEU A 34 -0.88 4.85 -0.02
C LEU A 34 -0.38 3.93 1.10
N ILE A 35 0.90 3.55 1.07
CA ILE A 35 1.53 2.70 2.09
C ILE A 35 1.63 3.45 3.41
N HIS A 36 2.00 4.73 3.41
CA HIS A 36 2.02 5.56 4.61
C HIS A 36 0.63 5.66 5.23
N PHE A 37 -0.39 5.94 4.42
CA PHE A 37 -1.76 6.02 4.87
C PHE A 37 -2.26 4.67 5.42
N ALA A 38 -1.98 3.58 4.71
CA ALA A 38 -2.29 2.23 5.16
C ALA A 38 -1.63 1.95 6.52
N TRP A 39 -0.35 2.26 6.63
CA TRP A 39 0.41 2.11 7.86
C TRP A 39 -0.22 2.85 9.03
N GLU A 40 -0.69 4.08 8.85
CA GLU A 40 -1.38 4.84 9.91
C GLU A 40 -2.71 4.21 10.34
N LYS A 41 -3.43 3.56 9.42
CA LYS A 41 -4.69 2.86 9.70
C LYS A 41 -4.50 1.54 10.45
N LEU A 42 -3.37 0.86 10.24
CA LEU A 42 -3.13 -0.46 10.83
C LEU A 42 -2.89 -0.37 12.35
N PRO A 43 -3.53 -1.23 13.17
CA PRO A 43 -3.34 -1.22 14.62
C PRO A 43 -1.91 -1.65 15.00
N GLU A 44 -1.41 -1.12 16.10
CA GLU A 44 -0.03 -1.40 16.55
C GLU A 44 0.16 -2.83 17.06
N ASP A 45 -0.92 -3.46 17.54
CA ASP A 45 -0.97 -4.84 18.01
C ASP A 45 -0.92 -5.87 16.86
N LEU A 46 -1.07 -5.43 15.60
CA LEU A 46 -1.13 -6.32 14.45
C LEU A 46 0.16 -7.14 14.28
N GLY A 47 -0.01 -8.40 13.87
CA GLY A 47 1.09 -9.29 13.55
C GLY A 47 1.90 -8.77 12.36
N SER A 48 3.23 -8.96 12.39
CA SER A 48 4.09 -8.57 11.27
C SER A 48 3.71 -9.29 9.98
N GLU A 49 3.25 -10.54 10.08
CA GLU A 49 2.77 -11.32 8.93
C GLU A 49 1.52 -10.69 8.30
N GLN A 50 0.56 -10.23 9.11
CA GLN A 50 -0.64 -9.56 8.59
C GLN A 50 -0.33 -8.21 7.97
N ILE A 51 0.54 -7.41 8.60
CA ILE A 51 0.98 -6.13 8.04
C ILE A 51 1.62 -6.37 6.67
N ASP A 52 2.53 -7.35 6.58
CA ASP A 52 3.19 -7.72 5.34
C ASP A 52 2.17 -8.17 4.27
N GLN A 53 1.20 -9.00 4.64
CA GLN A 53 0.13 -9.42 3.72
C GLN A 53 -0.71 -8.24 3.20
N ILE A 54 -1.10 -7.32 4.08
CA ILE A 54 -1.92 -6.17 3.69
C ILE A 54 -1.14 -5.22 2.78
N ILE A 55 0.09 -4.86 3.17
CA ILE A 55 0.92 -3.94 2.40
C ILE A 55 1.31 -4.54 1.05
N ASN A 56 1.75 -5.80 1.01
CA ASN A 56 2.02 -6.48 -0.25
C ASN A 56 0.75 -6.61 -1.10
N GLY A 57 -0.39 -6.88 -0.49
CA GLY A 57 -1.66 -6.97 -1.20
C GLY A 57 -2.07 -5.68 -1.91
N ILE A 58 -1.89 -4.52 -1.24
CA ILE A 58 -2.11 -3.20 -1.86
C ILE A 58 -1.25 -3.07 -3.12
N TRP A 59 0.05 -3.37 -3.02
CA TRP A 59 0.96 -3.34 -4.17
C TRP A 59 0.55 -4.31 -5.28
N GLU A 60 0.20 -5.56 -4.94
CA GLU A 60 -0.16 -6.57 -5.94
C GLU A 60 -1.44 -6.22 -6.71
N HIS A 61 -2.41 -5.58 -6.06
CA HIS A 61 -3.62 -5.10 -6.70
C HIS A 61 -3.37 -3.89 -7.60
N LEU A 62 -2.56 -2.95 -7.14
CA LEU A 62 -2.31 -1.70 -7.86
C LEU A 62 -1.31 -1.85 -9.00
N ARG A 63 -0.25 -2.66 -8.85
CA ARG A 63 0.79 -2.82 -9.88
C ARG A 63 0.29 -3.42 -11.20
N GLY A 64 -0.85 -4.09 -11.17
CA GLY A 64 -1.47 -4.71 -12.34
C GLY A 64 -2.53 -3.84 -13.00
N ASP A 65 -2.82 -2.66 -12.43
CA ASP A 65 -3.94 -1.81 -12.81
C ASP A 65 -3.47 -0.38 -13.10
N MET A 66 -3.97 0.21 -14.19
CA MET A 66 -3.64 1.59 -14.57
C MET A 66 -4.30 2.62 -13.64
N ALA A 67 -5.12 2.20 -12.67
CA ALA A 67 -5.72 3.05 -11.66
C ALA A 67 -4.70 3.93 -10.92
N LEU A 68 -3.45 3.48 -10.72
CA LEU A 68 -2.42 4.30 -10.08
C LEU A 68 -2.14 5.65 -10.77
N ILE A 69 -2.35 5.72 -12.09
CA ILE A 69 -2.08 6.90 -12.90
C ILE A 69 -3.39 7.56 -13.36
N ASP A 70 -4.42 6.76 -13.63
CA ASP A 70 -5.70 7.23 -14.17
C ASP A 70 -6.66 7.72 -13.07
N THR A 71 -6.48 7.24 -11.83
CA THR A 71 -7.38 7.52 -10.70
C THR A 71 -6.81 8.59 -9.76
N GLU A 72 -7.69 9.38 -9.15
CA GLU A 72 -7.29 10.37 -8.16
C GLU A 72 -6.82 9.71 -6.86
N LEU A 73 -5.83 10.32 -6.19
CA LEU A 73 -5.29 9.80 -4.92
C LEU A 73 -6.37 9.57 -3.86
N ASP A 74 -7.39 10.45 -3.77
CA ASP A 74 -8.48 10.33 -2.78
C ASP A 74 -9.29 9.03 -2.98
N GLU A 75 -9.56 8.66 -4.24
CA GLU A 75 -10.25 7.41 -4.57
C GLU A 75 -9.37 6.18 -4.27
N LEU A 76 -8.06 6.27 -4.53
CA LEU A 76 -7.11 5.22 -4.16
C LEU A 76 -7.01 5.04 -2.64
N LEU A 77 -7.02 6.15 -1.88
CA LEU A 77 -7.02 6.13 -0.40
C LEU A 77 -8.31 5.51 0.16
N ASP A 78 -9.46 5.78 -0.45
CA ASP A 78 -10.72 5.15 -0.10
C ASP A 78 -10.67 3.63 -0.39
N TRP A 79 -10.18 3.25 -1.56
CA TRP A 79 -9.98 1.84 -1.91
C TRP A 79 -9.04 1.13 -0.92
N VAL A 80 -7.89 1.72 -0.60
CA VAL A 80 -6.93 1.20 0.39
C VAL A 80 -7.60 1.07 1.76
N THR A 81 -8.40 2.05 2.18
CA THR A 81 -9.17 1.97 3.42
C THR A 81 -10.11 0.77 3.40
N HIS A 82 -10.85 0.60 2.32
CA HIS A 82 -11.77 -0.53 2.15
C HIS A 82 -11.04 -1.88 2.18
N TYR A 83 -9.91 -1.97 1.47
CA TYR A 83 -9.07 -3.17 1.45
C TYR A 83 -8.57 -3.53 2.86
N ILE A 84 -7.96 -2.57 3.58
CA ILE A 84 -7.45 -2.78 4.94
C ILE A 84 -8.56 -3.24 5.87
N ASN A 85 -9.72 -2.56 5.86
CA ASN A 85 -10.83 -2.96 6.72
C ASN A 85 -11.32 -4.37 6.39
N SER A 86 -11.41 -4.74 5.12
CA SER A 86 -11.77 -6.10 4.71
C SER A 86 -10.75 -7.12 5.21
N SER A 87 -9.46 -6.85 5.04
CA SER A 87 -8.39 -7.75 5.48
C SER A 87 -8.32 -7.89 7.01
N LEU A 88 -8.65 -6.84 7.75
CA LEU A 88 -8.72 -6.88 9.22
C LEU A 88 -9.98 -7.59 9.73
N ASP A 89 -11.10 -7.52 8.99
CA ASP A 89 -12.37 -8.16 9.36
C ASP A 89 -12.36 -9.67 9.12
N GLU A 90 -11.62 -10.16 8.11
CA GLU A 90 -11.47 -11.59 7.83
C GLU A 90 -10.78 -12.40 8.96
N ASP A 91 -10.14 -11.73 9.92
CA ASP A 91 -9.40 -12.36 11.03
C ASP A 91 -10.22 -12.47 12.35
N ILE A 92 -11.51 -12.06 12.36
CA ILE A 92 -12.40 -12.05 13.56
C ILE A 92 -13.35 -13.25 13.62
#